data_AF-A0A0G0YT95-F1
#
_entry.id   AF-A0A0G0YT95-F1
#
_cell.length_a   1.000
_cell.length_b   1.000
_cell.length_c   1.000
_cell.angle_alpha   90.00
_cell.angle_beta   90.00
_cell.angle_gamma   90.00
#
_symmetry.space_group_name_H-M   'P 1'
#
loop_
_entity.id
_entity.type
_entity.pdbx_description
1 polymer ?
#
loop_
_entity_poly.entity_id
_entity_poly.type
_entity_poly.pdbx_seq_one_letter_code
_entity_poly.pdbx_strand_id
1 'polypeptide(L)'
;MFKKGFVGLMVFAMILTMAVTAFTGTAKAVADGSVVKVAGSATVFYINGGKAYVFPNEKTYKTWYPDFSNVVTISSTELGTYTISGNVTYRPGTKMVKITDVATVYAVEPGGVLRSIVSEANAKALYGDNWNKKIEDVPTGFFVNYTVGSALTEGKYPTGTVITQTGSSTVYYIDGTTKRPVATGTAFEVNAFNWSNVLTASSLAGYTDGTSITAKEEALTNVAGSASSGPAAGGTVTVALASSTPAATTIISDTIQTGQALVPMVIVNFTAPSDGAVTVTSLKFKRTGISADADVLDLYLYDGLNRLYQGGSLSSNYATFNAPSGIFTVAAGTTKSIALKVDLNQNTSAGKTMGFELTEVKTSNSAAVNGTLPVGGNLMTTASVTDMGYANTTHGNVPTSAQTVNPGEKEFEAYKLGIQANDQDLQLEYLKLTLLGSVNVDDIQNIKLTVSGTTLASGTIDANRELIFDLTASPYVIAKGQNKILSVRGDVVKGSTRNFRFSVEYSSDLVIKDKNYGVYIIPIDVGTADSTWAALKSSSSTYVYTINEGSLAISLDTSSPTENVASGATNVKLGTWKFEATGEDVKVKTLEVISDNSADSGGVGGRCGCVC
;
A
#
# COMPACT_ATOMS: atom_id res chain seq x y z
N MET A 1 29.06 -55.50 -30.06
CA MET A 1 29.42 -54.14 -29.58
C MET A 1 28.31 -53.68 -28.63
N PHE A 2 28.59 -53.76 -27.32
CA PHE A 2 27.67 -53.54 -26.19
C PHE A 2 27.46 -52.02 -25.95
N LYS A 3 26.25 -51.47 -25.81
CA LYS A 3 25.19 -51.52 -24.75
C LYS A 3 25.55 -50.85 -23.40
N LYS A 4 24.89 -49.70 -23.16
CA LYS A 4 24.18 -49.17 -21.96
C LYS A 4 24.82 -49.24 -20.55
N GLY A 5 24.94 -48.05 -19.93
CA GLY A 5 24.36 -47.66 -18.62
C GLY A 5 25.11 -48.02 -17.33
N PHE A 6 25.23 -47.06 -16.39
CA PHE A 6 24.84 -47.21 -14.98
C PHE A 6 24.96 -45.90 -14.18
N VAL A 7 23.97 -45.65 -13.33
CA VAL A 7 23.91 -44.66 -12.24
C VAL A 7 24.73 -45.19 -11.07
N GLY A 8 25.58 -44.36 -10.46
CA GLY A 8 26.42 -44.75 -9.31
C GLY A 8 26.31 -43.75 -8.16
N LEU A 9 25.45 -44.08 -7.21
CA LEU A 9 25.38 -43.53 -5.86
C LEU A 9 26.73 -43.76 -5.15
N MET A 10 27.45 -42.70 -4.76
CA MET A 10 28.70 -42.83 -3.98
C MET A 10 28.44 -42.43 -2.52
N VAL A 11 28.09 -43.43 -1.71
CA VAL A 11 28.17 -43.40 -0.25
C VAL A 11 29.65 -43.53 0.12
N PHE A 12 30.23 -42.52 0.77
CA PHE A 12 31.54 -42.64 1.41
C PHE A 12 31.34 -42.78 2.92
N ALA A 13 31.40 -44.02 3.41
CA ALA A 13 31.63 -44.32 4.81
C ALA A 13 33.12 -44.05 5.10
N MET A 14 33.43 -42.96 5.80
CA MET A 14 34.78 -42.69 6.29
C MET A 14 34.85 -43.00 7.78
N ILE A 15 35.68 -44.00 8.08
CA ILE A 15 35.96 -44.53 9.41
C ILE A 15 36.53 -43.43 10.30
N LEU A 16 35.92 -43.31 11.48
CA LEU A 16 36.28 -42.42 12.58
C LEU A 16 37.59 -42.91 13.23
N THR A 17 38.71 -42.21 13.00
CA THR A 17 39.86 -42.19 13.90
C THR A 17 40.07 -40.77 14.39
N MET A 18 39.37 -40.43 15.47
CA MET A 18 39.58 -39.19 16.20
C MET A 18 40.90 -39.26 16.98
N ALA A 19 41.97 -38.74 16.40
CA ALA A 19 43.04 -38.14 17.20
C ALA A 19 42.61 -36.70 17.51
N VAL A 20 41.84 -36.51 18.59
CA VAL A 20 41.56 -35.18 19.15
C VAL A 20 42.85 -34.69 19.80
N THR A 21 43.66 -33.94 19.07
CA THR A 21 44.57 -32.99 19.72
C THR A 21 43.69 -31.88 20.27
N ALA A 22 43.44 -31.92 21.58
CA ALA A 22 42.74 -30.87 22.29
C ALA A 22 43.55 -29.57 22.17
N PHE A 23 43.13 -28.68 21.27
CA PHE A 23 43.63 -27.31 21.22
C PHE A 23 43.01 -26.59 22.41
N THR A 24 43.75 -26.48 23.52
CA THR A 24 43.36 -25.67 24.68
C THR A 24 43.62 -24.18 24.39
N GLY A 25 42.89 -23.65 23.41
CA GLY A 25 42.77 -22.20 23.24
C GLY A 25 41.82 -21.65 24.28
N THR A 26 42.30 -20.77 25.16
CA THR A 26 41.46 -19.96 26.04
C THR A 26 40.42 -19.21 25.21
N ALA A 27 39.13 -19.35 25.55
CA ALA A 27 38.02 -18.65 24.87
C ALA A 27 38.31 -17.16 24.78
N LYS A 28 38.36 -16.64 23.55
CA LYS A 28 38.68 -15.24 23.29
C LYS A 28 37.49 -14.64 22.56
N ALA A 29 36.52 -14.09 23.31
CA ALA A 29 35.35 -13.45 22.73
C ALA A 29 35.77 -12.52 21.58
N VAL A 30 35.44 -12.91 20.35
CA VAL A 30 35.76 -12.11 19.17
C VAL A 30 34.85 -10.89 19.13
N ALA A 31 35.40 -9.76 18.67
CA ALA A 31 34.63 -8.53 18.56
C ALA A 31 33.59 -8.64 17.45
N ASP A 32 32.48 -7.92 17.58
CA ASP A 32 31.54 -7.72 16.48
C ASP A 32 32.25 -7.17 15.23
N GLY A 33 31.85 -7.66 14.06
CA GLY A 33 32.53 -7.40 12.81
C GLY A 33 33.58 -8.47 12.42
N SER A 34 33.94 -9.38 13.34
CA SER A 34 34.93 -10.42 13.08
C SER A 34 34.41 -11.49 12.12
N VAL A 35 35.27 -11.98 11.23
CA VAL A 35 35.02 -13.20 10.47
C VAL A 35 35.79 -14.36 11.08
N VAL A 36 35.11 -15.47 11.31
CA VAL A 36 35.64 -16.60 12.07
C VAL A 36 35.44 -17.93 11.37
N LYS A 37 36.25 -18.93 11.71
CA LYS A 37 36.07 -20.34 11.33
C LYS A 37 36.47 -21.27 12.47
N VAL A 38 36.01 -22.50 12.44
CA VAL A 38 36.50 -23.58 13.33
C VAL A 38 37.66 -24.30 12.67
N ALA A 39 38.69 -24.65 13.44
CA ALA A 39 39.82 -25.44 12.93
C ALA A 39 39.33 -26.74 12.26
N GLY A 40 39.81 -27.02 11.05
CA GLY A 40 39.38 -28.18 10.26
C GLY A 40 38.05 -28.00 9.49
N SER A 41 37.33 -26.89 9.67
CA SER A 41 36.15 -26.52 8.88
C SER A 41 36.48 -25.49 7.80
N ALA A 42 35.86 -25.64 6.63
CA ALA A 42 35.93 -24.65 5.54
C ALA A 42 34.84 -23.55 5.66
N THR A 43 33.87 -23.70 6.56
CA THR A 43 32.78 -22.75 6.73
C THR A 43 33.27 -21.50 7.46
N VAL A 44 33.01 -20.33 6.87
CA VAL A 44 33.33 -19.02 7.45
C VAL A 44 32.04 -18.36 7.94
N PHE A 45 32.11 -17.75 9.12
CA PHE A 45 31.01 -17.04 9.76
C PHE A 45 31.39 -15.57 9.96
N TYR A 46 30.44 -14.66 9.81
CA TYR A 46 30.55 -13.29 10.27
C TYR A 46 29.85 -13.15 11.63
N ILE A 47 30.51 -12.53 12.62
CA ILE A 47 30.00 -12.36 13.97
C ILE A 47 29.51 -10.92 14.18
N ASN A 48 28.28 -10.76 14.63
CA ASN A 48 27.72 -9.46 14.99
C ASN A 48 26.56 -9.61 15.98
N GLY A 49 26.54 -8.86 17.08
CA GLY A 49 25.45 -8.80 18.04
C GLY A 49 25.09 -10.15 18.66
N GLY A 50 26.08 -11.00 18.96
CA GLY A 50 25.87 -12.35 19.50
C GLY A 50 25.33 -13.37 18.49
N LYS A 51 25.32 -13.02 17.20
CA LYS A 51 24.88 -13.89 16.10
C LYS A 51 26.03 -14.25 15.19
N ALA A 52 25.92 -15.43 14.56
CA ALA A 52 26.84 -15.89 13.53
C ALA A 52 26.10 -16.06 12.20
N TYR A 53 26.65 -15.45 11.14
CA TYR A 53 26.11 -15.43 9.79
C TYR A 53 26.99 -16.22 8.85
N VAL A 54 26.42 -17.19 8.13
CA VAL A 54 27.18 -18.14 7.33
C VAL A 54 27.49 -17.56 5.96
N PHE A 55 28.75 -17.58 5.53
CA PHE A 55 29.08 -17.36 4.12
C PHE A 55 28.73 -18.61 3.30
N PRO A 56 27.81 -18.54 2.31
CA PRO A 56 27.39 -19.71 1.56
C PRO A 56 28.50 -20.33 0.71
N ASN A 57 29.42 -19.50 0.21
CA ASN A 57 30.53 -19.90 -0.64
C ASN A 57 31.63 -18.81 -0.68
N GLU A 58 32.80 -19.19 -1.21
CA GLU A 58 33.96 -18.30 -1.38
C GLU A 58 33.65 -17.09 -2.27
N LYS A 59 32.84 -17.26 -3.32
CA LYS A 59 32.49 -16.16 -4.24
C LYS A 59 31.75 -15.04 -3.52
N THR A 60 30.82 -15.39 -2.63
CA THR A 60 30.09 -14.44 -1.79
C THR A 60 31.03 -13.74 -0.82
N TYR A 61 31.90 -14.51 -0.14
CA TYR A 61 32.91 -13.95 0.77
C TYR A 61 33.82 -12.93 0.08
N LYS A 62 34.31 -13.25 -1.13
CA LYS A 62 35.19 -12.39 -1.93
C LYS A 62 34.57 -11.07 -2.39
N THR A 63 33.25 -10.93 -2.28
CA THR A 63 32.59 -9.64 -2.53
C THR A 63 32.63 -8.70 -1.34
N TRP A 64 32.86 -9.22 -0.13
CA TRP A 64 32.99 -8.46 1.11
C TRP A 64 34.43 -8.29 1.57
N TYR A 65 35.27 -9.30 1.36
CA TYR A 65 36.66 -9.32 1.80
C TYR A 65 37.60 -9.73 0.66
N PRO A 66 38.79 -9.12 0.53
CA PRO A 66 39.69 -9.42 -0.58
C PRO A 66 40.25 -10.84 -0.52
N ASP A 67 40.52 -11.34 0.68
CA ASP A 67 41.09 -12.66 0.95
C ASP A 67 40.72 -13.15 2.36
N PHE A 68 41.21 -14.34 2.73
CA PHE A 68 40.91 -14.99 4.00
C PHE A 68 41.88 -14.62 5.14
N SER A 69 42.78 -13.64 4.95
CA SER A 69 43.78 -13.26 5.96
C SER A 69 43.16 -12.77 7.27
N ASN A 70 41.96 -12.19 7.20
CA ASN A 70 41.23 -11.67 8.36
C ASN A 70 40.39 -12.73 9.09
N VAL A 71 40.36 -13.98 8.61
CA VAL A 71 39.56 -15.04 9.24
C VAL A 71 40.24 -15.58 10.49
N VAL A 72 39.63 -15.32 11.64
CA VAL A 72 40.09 -15.77 12.95
C VAL A 72 39.65 -17.23 13.17
N THR A 73 40.55 -18.08 13.66
CA THR A 73 40.18 -19.46 14.03
C THR A 73 39.74 -19.49 15.49
N ILE A 74 38.52 -19.97 15.74
CA ILE A 74 37.92 -20.14 17.09
C ILE A 74 37.60 -21.60 17.38
N SER A 75 37.34 -21.93 18.65
CA SER A 75 36.91 -23.28 19.04
C SER A 75 35.44 -23.55 18.66
N SER A 76 35.06 -24.81 18.51
CA SER A 76 33.64 -25.19 18.29
C SER A 76 32.75 -24.81 19.47
N THR A 77 33.28 -24.88 20.70
CA THR A 77 32.58 -24.44 21.92
C THR A 77 32.30 -22.94 21.90
N GLU A 78 33.26 -22.13 21.44
CA GLU A 78 33.06 -20.68 21.30
C GLU A 78 32.06 -20.36 20.20
N LEU A 79 32.14 -21.00 19.04
CA LEU A 79 31.15 -20.81 17.97
C LEU A 79 29.73 -21.15 18.46
N GLY A 80 29.59 -22.18 19.29
CA GLY A 80 28.32 -22.59 19.90
C GLY A 80 27.70 -21.56 20.85
N THR A 81 28.42 -20.50 21.24
CA THR A 81 27.85 -19.39 22.03
C THR A 81 27.06 -18.39 21.17
N TYR A 82 27.26 -18.41 19.84
CA TYR A 82 26.58 -17.52 18.91
C TYR A 82 25.35 -18.19 18.30
N THR A 83 24.25 -17.44 18.14
CA THR A 83 23.06 -17.94 17.44
C THR A 83 23.27 -17.87 15.93
N ILE A 84 23.22 -19.03 15.24
CA ILE A 84 23.25 -19.06 13.78
C ILE A 84 22.00 -18.35 13.23
N SER A 85 22.19 -17.24 12.51
CA SER A 85 21.09 -16.31 12.19
C SER A 85 20.91 -16.06 10.69
N GLY A 86 21.43 -16.93 9.84
CA GLY A 86 21.20 -16.93 8.40
C GLY A 86 22.47 -16.83 7.57
N ASN A 87 22.29 -16.55 6.29
CA ASN A 87 23.35 -16.58 5.29
C ASN A 87 23.68 -15.17 4.76
N VAL A 88 24.97 -14.88 4.63
CA VAL A 88 25.46 -13.66 3.98
C VAL A 88 25.15 -13.69 2.48
N THR A 89 24.67 -12.58 1.92
CA THR A 89 24.43 -12.39 0.48
C THR A 89 25.61 -11.71 -0.21
N TYR A 90 25.63 -11.72 -1.55
CA TYR A 90 26.59 -10.95 -2.35
C TYR A 90 26.55 -9.47 -1.94
N ARG A 91 27.72 -8.82 -1.84
CA ARG A 91 27.80 -7.39 -1.47
C ARG A 91 27.10 -6.53 -2.53
N PRO A 92 26.22 -5.59 -2.13
CA PRO A 92 25.53 -4.71 -3.05
C PRO A 92 26.46 -3.99 -4.03
N GLY A 93 26.03 -3.86 -5.28
CA GLY A 93 26.75 -3.15 -6.33
C GLY A 93 28.06 -3.78 -6.83
N THR A 94 28.44 -4.99 -6.39
CA THR A 94 29.73 -5.62 -6.75
C THR A 94 29.65 -6.62 -7.90
N LYS A 95 28.62 -7.49 -7.91
CA LYS A 95 28.39 -8.53 -8.91
C LYS A 95 26.93 -8.55 -9.31
N MET A 96 26.66 -8.95 -10.54
CA MET A 96 25.34 -9.41 -10.95
C MET A 96 25.21 -10.88 -10.61
N VAL A 97 23.99 -11.34 -10.36
CA VAL A 97 23.71 -12.73 -10.01
C VAL A 97 22.60 -13.31 -10.86
N LYS A 98 22.62 -14.64 -11.04
CA LYS A 98 21.52 -15.41 -11.63
C LYS A 98 21.42 -16.78 -10.95
N ILE A 99 20.30 -17.46 -11.18
CA ILE A 99 20.20 -18.90 -10.93
C ILE A 99 20.67 -19.62 -12.20
N THR A 100 21.45 -20.70 -12.07
CA THR A 100 22.08 -21.41 -13.19
C THR A 100 21.13 -21.66 -14.37
N ASP A 101 19.91 -22.13 -14.08
CA ASP A 101 18.91 -22.56 -15.08
C ASP A 101 17.93 -21.45 -15.52
N VAL A 102 18.12 -20.21 -15.07
CA VAL A 102 17.25 -19.07 -15.41
C VAL A 102 18.07 -18.00 -16.13
N ALA A 103 17.53 -17.46 -17.22
CA ALA A 103 18.21 -16.45 -18.04
C ALA A 103 18.23 -15.05 -17.39
N THR A 104 17.29 -14.77 -16.48
CA THR A 104 17.17 -13.48 -15.81
C THR A 104 18.39 -13.19 -14.94
N VAL A 105 19.01 -12.04 -15.20
CA VAL A 105 20.16 -11.52 -14.45
C VAL A 105 19.68 -10.41 -13.52
N TYR A 106 20.21 -10.40 -12.31
CA TYR A 106 19.84 -9.45 -11.27
C TYR A 106 21.05 -8.66 -10.79
N ALA A 107 20.87 -7.37 -10.57
CA ALA A 107 21.75 -6.60 -9.71
C ALA A 107 21.37 -6.84 -8.23
N VAL A 108 22.37 -6.77 -7.35
CA VAL A 108 22.17 -6.90 -5.90
C VAL A 108 22.23 -5.50 -5.26
N GLU A 109 21.16 -5.13 -4.55
CA GLU A 109 21.04 -3.91 -3.75
C GLU A 109 21.15 -4.23 -2.24
N PRO A 110 21.32 -3.21 -1.36
CA PRO A 110 21.35 -3.40 0.09
C PRO A 110 20.17 -4.22 0.62
N GLY A 111 20.44 -5.03 1.65
CA GLY A 111 19.45 -5.98 2.20
C GLY A 111 19.19 -7.20 1.33
N GLY A 112 20.04 -7.47 0.33
CA GLY A 112 19.92 -8.61 -0.58
C GLY A 112 18.68 -8.53 -1.48
N VAL A 113 18.29 -7.32 -1.85
CA VAL A 113 17.24 -7.08 -2.84
C VAL A 113 17.79 -7.30 -4.24
N LEU A 114 17.10 -8.09 -5.05
CA LEU A 114 17.44 -8.36 -6.44
C LEU A 114 16.61 -7.50 -7.38
N ARG A 115 17.28 -6.74 -8.25
CA ARG A 115 16.66 -5.92 -9.29
C ARG A 115 16.97 -6.55 -10.63
N SER A 116 15.95 -6.99 -11.37
CA SER A 116 16.20 -7.58 -12.69
C SER A 116 16.77 -6.53 -13.65
N ILE A 117 17.80 -6.92 -14.40
CA ILE A 117 18.33 -6.10 -15.49
C ILE A 117 17.32 -6.14 -16.64
N VAL A 118 16.86 -4.97 -17.11
CA VAL A 118 15.73 -4.88 -18.04
C VAL A 118 16.01 -5.45 -19.44
N SER A 119 17.26 -5.42 -19.90
CA SER A 119 17.65 -5.95 -21.21
C SER A 119 19.17 -6.14 -21.29
N GLU A 120 19.63 -6.92 -22.28
CA GLU A 120 21.06 -7.02 -22.60
C GLU A 120 21.66 -5.66 -23.00
N ALA A 121 20.91 -4.84 -23.73
CA ALA A 121 21.34 -3.50 -24.11
C ALA A 121 21.58 -2.63 -22.87
N ASN A 122 20.69 -2.69 -21.88
CA ASN A 122 20.87 -1.99 -20.61
C ASN A 122 22.06 -2.56 -19.82
N ALA A 123 22.28 -3.87 -19.84
CA ALA A 123 23.44 -4.48 -19.19
C ALA A 123 24.77 -3.98 -19.78
N LYS A 124 24.87 -3.91 -21.11
CA LYS A 124 26.02 -3.34 -21.83
C LYS A 124 26.19 -1.86 -21.51
N ALA A 125 25.11 -1.10 -21.48
CA ALA A 125 25.16 0.34 -21.17
C ALA A 125 25.69 0.60 -19.74
N LEU A 126 25.26 -0.20 -18.76
CA LEU A 126 25.67 -0.01 -17.36
C LEU A 126 27.06 -0.59 -17.08
N TYR A 127 27.36 -1.79 -17.58
CA TYR A 127 28.54 -2.58 -17.15
C TYR A 127 29.59 -2.81 -18.26
N GLY A 128 29.36 -2.30 -19.46
CA GLY A 128 30.22 -2.45 -20.64
C GLY A 128 30.04 -3.77 -21.38
N ASP A 129 30.77 -3.97 -22.48
CA ASP A 129 30.63 -5.16 -23.34
C ASP A 129 30.93 -6.48 -22.63
N ASN A 130 31.77 -6.44 -21.59
CA ASN A 130 32.12 -7.60 -20.76
C ASN A 130 31.19 -7.81 -19.56
N TRP A 131 29.98 -7.22 -19.57
CA TRP A 131 29.00 -7.34 -18.49
C TRP A 131 28.72 -8.80 -18.10
N ASN A 132 28.70 -9.71 -19.09
CA ASN A 132 28.46 -11.13 -18.89
C ASN A 132 29.56 -11.83 -18.06
N LYS A 133 30.76 -11.26 -17.97
CA LYS A 133 31.84 -11.74 -17.09
C LYS A 133 31.71 -11.24 -15.64
N LYS A 134 30.75 -10.36 -15.36
CA LYS A 134 30.44 -9.83 -14.03
C LYS A 134 29.24 -10.52 -13.38
N ILE A 135 28.73 -11.58 -14.00
CA ILE A 135 27.62 -12.39 -13.50
C ILE A 135 28.20 -13.60 -12.74
N GLU A 136 27.66 -13.86 -11.55
CA GLU A 136 27.96 -15.06 -10.78
C GLU A 136 26.69 -15.90 -10.56
N ASP A 137 26.80 -17.22 -10.68
CA ASP A 137 25.70 -18.11 -10.35
C ASP A 137 25.53 -18.22 -8.82
N VAL A 138 24.29 -18.04 -8.37
CA VAL A 138 23.85 -18.33 -7.00
C VAL A 138 23.16 -19.70 -7.04
N PRO A 139 23.64 -20.70 -6.27
CA PRO A 139 22.94 -21.97 -6.17
C PRO A 139 21.49 -21.77 -5.72
N THR A 140 20.55 -22.48 -6.35
CA THR A 140 19.10 -22.28 -6.15
C THR A 140 18.68 -22.29 -4.68
N GLY A 141 19.25 -23.19 -3.87
CA GLY A 141 18.95 -23.29 -2.43
C GLY A 141 19.41 -22.09 -1.59
N PHE A 142 20.32 -21.25 -2.09
CA PHE A 142 20.72 -20.00 -1.44
C PHE A 142 20.05 -18.77 -2.04
N PHE A 143 19.32 -18.92 -3.15
CA PHE A 143 18.57 -17.82 -3.76
C PHE A 143 17.42 -17.34 -2.86
N VAL A 144 16.90 -18.22 -1.99
CA VAL A 144 15.90 -17.88 -0.97
C VAL A 144 16.37 -16.83 0.05
N ASN A 145 17.68 -16.55 0.13
CA ASN A 145 18.23 -15.50 0.99
C ASN A 145 18.06 -14.09 0.40
N TYR A 146 17.51 -13.99 -0.82
CA TYR A 146 17.30 -12.74 -1.53
C TYR A 146 15.81 -12.44 -1.67
N THR A 147 15.47 -11.16 -1.76
CA THR A 147 14.11 -10.71 -2.10
C THR A 147 14.11 -10.12 -3.51
N VAL A 148 13.28 -10.63 -4.41
CA VAL A 148 13.14 -10.07 -5.75
C VAL A 148 12.29 -8.81 -5.69
N GLY A 149 12.88 -7.66 -6.02
CA GLY A 149 12.21 -6.37 -6.14
C GLY A 149 11.74 -6.09 -7.57
N SER A 150 11.27 -4.87 -7.81
CA SER A 150 10.97 -4.42 -9.18
C SER A 150 12.22 -4.39 -10.07
N ALA A 151 12.03 -4.36 -11.39
CA ALA A 151 13.13 -4.26 -12.33
C ALA A 151 13.94 -2.96 -12.15
N LEU A 152 15.21 -2.95 -12.52
CA LEU A 152 15.98 -1.69 -12.57
C LEU A 152 15.33 -0.72 -13.56
N THR A 153 15.34 0.57 -13.25
CA THR A 153 15.03 1.59 -14.25
C THR A 153 16.13 1.61 -15.30
N GLU A 154 15.76 1.66 -16.57
CA GLU A 154 16.73 1.72 -17.68
C GLU A 154 17.70 2.90 -17.51
N GLY A 155 18.99 2.65 -17.75
CA GLY A 155 20.05 3.64 -17.59
C GLY A 155 20.39 4.01 -16.14
N LYS A 156 19.78 3.37 -15.12
CA LYS A 156 20.11 3.55 -13.71
C LYS A 156 20.92 2.38 -13.17
N TYR A 157 22.02 2.71 -12.49
CA TYR A 157 22.79 1.81 -11.66
C TYR A 157 22.03 1.45 -10.38
N PRO A 158 22.17 0.21 -9.88
CA PRO A 158 21.57 -0.23 -8.62
C PRO A 158 22.18 0.53 -7.43
N THR A 159 21.39 0.69 -6.37
CA THR A 159 21.88 1.16 -5.08
C THR A 159 23.03 0.26 -4.60
N GLY A 160 24.09 0.85 -4.05
CA GLY A 160 25.30 0.12 -3.67
C GLY A 160 26.47 0.24 -4.66
N THR A 161 26.22 0.74 -5.87
CA THR A 161 27.25 0.86 -6.91
C THR A 161 28.24 1.96 -6.56
N VAL A 162 29.54 1.67 -6.66
CA VAL A 162 30.61 2.69 -6.66
C VAL A 162 31.01 3.03 -8.08
N ILE A 163 31.02 4.31 -8.43
CA ILE A 163 31.10 4.76 -9.83
C ILE A 163 31.83 6.09 -10.00
N THR A 164 32.56 6.23 -11.10
CA THR A 164 33.10 7.51 -11.59
C THR A 164 32.38 7.95 -12.85
N GLN A 165 32.45 9.23 -13.17
CA GLN A 165 32.00 9.74 -14.48
C GLN A 165 33.22 9.91 -15.40
N THR A 166 33.08 9.61 -16.70
CA THR A 166 34.11 9.90 -17.70
C THR A 166 34.57 11.35 -17.60
N GLY A 167 35.90 11.55 -17.48
CA GLY A 167 36.50 12.88 -17.31
C GLY A 167 36.52 13.40 -15.87
N SER A 168 36.04 12.64 -14.88
CA SER A 168 36.11 12.98 -13.44
C SER A 168 36.86 11.92 -12.64
N SER A 169 37.63 12.36 -11.65
CA SER A 169 38.29 11.49 -10.67
C SER A 169 37.46 11.25 -9.41
N THR A 170 36.31 11.92 -9.26
CA THR A 170 35.44 11.76 -8.09
C THR A 170 34.71 10.43 -8.16
N VAL A 171 34.89 9.61 -7.12
CA VAL A 171 34.11 8.37 -6.93
C VAL A 171 32.82 8.72 -6.21
N TYR A 172 31.71 8.19 -6.69
CA TYR A 172 30.40 8.32 -6.08
C TYR A 172 29.89 6.95 -5.64
N TYR A 173 29.14 6.93 -4.54
CA TYR A 173 28.26 5.83 -4.16
C TYR A 173 26.84 6.15 -4.62
N ILE A 174 26.19 5.19 -5.30
CA ILE A 174 24.79 5.31 -5.72
C ILE A 174 23.88 4.90 -4.58
N ASP A 175 23.04 5.84 -4.13
CA ASP A 175 22.11 5.69 -3.03
C ASP A 175 20.70 6.07 -3.49
N GLY A 176 19.95 5.07 -3.98
CA GLY A 176 18.66 5.25 -4.65
C GLY A 176 18.77 6.16 -5.86
N THR A 177 18.12 7.33 -5.80
CA THR A 177 18.14 8.35 -6.85
C THR A 177 19.26 9.38 -6.69
N THR A 178 20.12 9.24 -5.68
CA THR A 178 21.21 10.18 -5.38
C THR A 178 22.59 9.58 -5.68
N LYS A 179 23.57 10.45 -5.94
CA LYS A 179 25.00 10.11 -6.01
C LYS A 179 25.73 10.82 -4.88
N ARG A 180 26.42 10.05 -4.04
CA ARG A 180 27.12 10.55 -2.85
C ARG A 180 28.61 10.54 -3.11
N PRO A 181 29.31 11.71 -3.17
CA PRO A 181 30.74 11.72 -3.42
C PRO A 181 31.50 11.10 -2.25
N VAL A 182 32.45 10.20 -2.54
CA VAL A 182 33.35 9.60 -1.57
C VAL A 182 34.54 10.54 -1.43
N ALA A 183 34.67 11.20 -0.28
CA ALA A 183 35.52 12.37 -0.14
C ALA A 183 37.02 12.07 -0.26
N THR A 184 37.45 10.87 0.16
CA THR A 184 38.87 10.46 0.16
C THR A 184 39.03 8.97 -0.11
N GLY A 185 40.23 8.55 -0.54
CA GLY A 185 40.58 7.12 -0.64
C GLY A 185 40.47 6.39 0.71
N THR A 186 40.76 7.06 1.82
CA THR A 186 40.54 6.52 3.16
C THR A 186 39.05 6.26 3.43
N ALA A 187 38.16 7.22 3.12
CA ALA A 187 36.72 7.03 3.25
C ALA A 187 36.20 5.87 2.38
N PHE A 188 36.82 5.67 1.21
CA PHE A 188 36.52 4.54 0.35
C PHE A 188 36.89 3.19 1.00
N GLU A 189 38.11 3.09 1.51
CA GLU A 189 38.66 1.87 2.11
C GLU A 189 37.99 1.50 3.44
N VAL A 190 37.72 2.46 4.33
CA VAL A 190 37.06 2.18 5.63
C VAL A 190 35.61 1.73 5.48
N ASN A 191 34.97 2.02 4.35
CA ASN A 191 33.64 1.51 3.98
C ASN A 191 33.70 0.16 3.23
N ALA A 192 34.89 -0.46 3.19
CA ALA A 192 35.15 -1.73 2.52
C ALA A 192 34.77 -1.73 1.03
N PHE A 193 34.85 -0.57 0.37
CA PHE A 193 34.75 -0.53 -1.09
C PHE A 193 36.04 -1.06 -1.73
N ASN A 194 35.92 -1.61 -2.93
CA ASN A 194 37.04 -2.16 -3.67
C ASN A 194 37.19 -1.44 -5.01
N TRP A 195 38.39 -0.92 -5.28
CA TRP A 195 38.70 -0.17 -6.49
C TRP A 195 38.44 -0.96 -7.77
N SER A 196 38.57 -2.29 -7.74
CA SER A 196 38.24 -3.17 -8.87
C SER A 196 36.74 -3.26 -9.20
N ASN A 197 35.88 -2.82 -8.28
CA ASN A 197 34.43 -2.77 -8.47
C ASN A 197 33.93 -1.40 -8.92
N VAL A 198 34.80 -0.39 -9.03
CA VAL A 198 34.42 0.95 -9.49
C VAL A 198 34.05 0.89 -10.96
N LEU A 199 32.80 1.25 -11.27
CA LEU A 199 32.33 1.40 -12.64
C LEU A 199 32.66 2.79 -13.17
N THR A 200 32.56 2.97 -14.49
CA THR A 200 32.67 4.29 -15.12
C THR A 200 31.44 4.54 -15.97
N ALA A 201 30.65 5.55 -15.60
CA ALA A 201 29.51 6.02 -16.37
C ALA A 201 29.92 7.11 -17.36
N SER A 202 29.25 7.14 -18.51
CA SER A 202 29.34 8.27 -19.45
C SER A 202 28.71 9.55 -18.89
N SER A 203 27.63 9.41 -18.10
CA SER A 203 26.94 10.52 -17.44
C SER A 203 26.24 10.06 -16.16
N LEU A 204 26.29 10.90 -15.13
CA LEU A 204 25.55 10.76 -13.87
C LEU A 204 24.49 11.86 -13.68
N ALA A 205 24.13 12.59 -14.74
CA ALA A 205 23.18 13.71 -14.68
C ALA A 205 21.77 13.31 -14.20
N GLY A 206 21.43 12.02 -14.29
CA GLY A 206 20.17 11.49 -13.78
C GLY A 206 20.13 11.24 -12.27
N TYR A 207 21.18 11.58 -11.52
CA TYR A 207 21.25 11.46 -10.07
C TYR A 207 21.42 12.84 -9.42
N THR A 208 20.63 13.12 -8.39
CA THR A 208 20.83 14.31 -7.54
C THR A 208 22.03 14.11 -6.62
N ASP A 209 22.69 15.19 -6.21
CA ASP A 209 23.81 15.08 -5.27
C ASP A 209 23.31 14.74 -3.87
N GLY A 210 23.93 13.75 -3.25
CA GLY A 210 23.70 13.38 -1.85
C GLY A 210 24.88 13.76 -0.95
N THR A 211 24.73 13.56 0.35
CA THR A 211 25.77 13.87 1.35
C THR A 211 27.05 13.08 1.09
N SER A 212 28.19 13.77 1.11
CA SER A 212 29.51 13.18 0.94
C SER A 212 29.80 12.12 2.00
N ILE A 213 30.38 10.98 1.58
CA ILE A 213 30.88 9.95 2.48
C ILE A 213 32.30 10.36 2.90
N THR A 214 32.46 10.84 4.12
CA THR A 214 33.73 11.35 4.66
C THR A 214 34.41 10.39 5.64
N ALA A 215 33.68 9.41 6.18
CA ALA A 215 34.14 8.44 7.16
C ALA A 215 33.41 7.09 6.98
N LYS A 216 33.70 6.11 7.85
CA LYS A 216 33.00 4.82 7.88
C LYS A 216 31.52 5.02 8.23
N GLU A 217 30.65 4.38 7.47
CA GLU A 217 29.22 4.30 7.73
C GLU A 217 28.84 2.82 7.94
N GLU A 218 28.32 2.50 9.12
CA GLU A 218 28.04 1.10 9.49
C GLU A 218 27.07 0.40 8.52
N ALA A 219 26.13 1.16 7.94
CA ALA A 219 25.20 0.65 6.94
C ALA A 219 25.88 0.14 5.66
N LEU A 220 27.00 0.76 5.27
CA LEU A 220 27.76 0.39 4.05
C LEU A 220 28.68 -0.81 4.29
N THR A 221 29.01 -1.09 5.54
CA THR A 221 29.86 -2.23 5.96
C THR A 221 29.08 -3.39 6.56
N ASN A 222 27.75 -3.39 6.47
CA ASN A 222 26.92 -4.46 7.05
C ASN A 222 26.98 -5.76 6.23
N VAL A 223 27.88 -6.66 6.63
CA VAL A 223 28.15 -7.96 5.99
C VAL A 223 26.99 -8.95 6.15
N ALA A 224 26.15 -8.81 7.18
CA ALA A 224 25.09 -9.78 7.45
C ALA A 224 23.93 -9.72 6.43
N GLY A 225 23.94 -8.77 5.48
CA GLY A 225 23.03 -8.76 4.32
C GLY A 225 21.54 -8.84 4.72
N SER A 226 20.74 -9.63 3.98
CA SER A 226 19.32 -9.91 4.31
C SER A 226 19.15 -10.72 5.61
N ALA A 227 20.18 -11.43 6.06
CA ALA A 227 20.14 -12.24 7.28
C ALA A 227 20.23 -11.38 8.55
N SER A 228 20.77 -10.16 8.47
CA SER A 228 20.50 -9.09 9.44
C SER A 228 19.31 -8.25 9.00
N SER A 229 18.08 -8.74 9.10
CA SER A 229 16.96 -7.80 9.27
C SER A 229 16.72 -7.60 10.78
N GLY A 230 17.34 -6.70 11.55
CA GLY A 230 18.55 -5.91 11.38
C GLY A 230 18.55 -4.81 10.32
N PRO A 231 17.45 -4.08 10.13
CA PRO A 231 17.35 -3.21 8.98
C PRO A 231 18.52 -2.22 8.90
N ALA A 232 18.73 -1.64 7.71
CA ALA A 232 19.37 -0.33 7.62
C ALA A 232 18.85 0.56 8.76
N ALA A 233 19.61 1.56 9.21
CA ALA A 233 19.05 2.62 10.05
C ALA A 233 17.92 3.32 9.25
N GLY A 234 16.77 2.68 9.18
CA GLY A 234 15.52 3.23 8.72
C GLY A 234 15.20 4.27 9.75
N GLY A 235 14.85 5.45 9.26
CA GLY A 235 14.57 6.62 10.08
C GLY A 235 13.82 6.24 11.35
N THR A 236 14.14 6.88 12.47
CA THR A 236 13.46 6.58 13.73
C THR A 236 11.96 6.91 13.62
N VAL A 237 11.08 6.27 14.38
CA VAL A 237 9.74 6.83 14.60
C VAL A 237 9.59 7.09 16.07
N THR A 238 9.34 8.35 16.43
CA THR A 238 9.08 8.72 17.82
C THR A 238 7.61 8.52 18.13
N VAL A 239 7.31 7.78 19.18
CA VAL A 239 5.98 7.41 19.63
C VAL A 239 5.71 8.08 20.97
N ALA A 240 4.62 8.83 21.06
CA ALA A 240 4.22 9.54 22.27
C ALA A 240 2.71 9.62 22.41
N LEU A 241 2.20 9.79 23.63
CA LEU A 241 0.78 10.05 23.85
C LEU A 241 0.40 11.38 23.20
N ALA A 242 -0.67 11.41 22.41
CA ALA A 242 -1.18 12.65 21.87
C ALA A 242 -1.93 13.42 22.96
N SER A 243 -1.75 14.74 23.03
CA SER A 243 -2.48 15.62 23.96
C SER A 243 -3.99 15.62 23.72
N SER A 244 -4.44 15.23 22.53
CA SER A 244 -5.84 15.02 22.17
C SER A 244 -6.40 13.66 22.63
N THR A 245 -5.62 12.85 23.35
CA THR A 245 -6.14 11.62 23.96
C THR A 245 -7.32 11.96 24.87
N PRO A 246 -8.46 11.26 24.74
CA PRO A 246 -9.65 11.57 25.53
C PRO A 246 -9.40 11.50 27.04
N ALA A 247 -9.98 12.46 27.76
CA ALA A 247 -10.05 12.41 29.22
C ALA A 247 -10.89 11.21 29.67
N ALA A 248 -10.64 10.74 30.91
CA ALA A 248 -11.48 9.72 31.52
C ALA A 248 -12.95 10.17 31.52
N THR A 249 -13.84 9.31 31.02
CA THR A 249 -15.27 9.58 30.96
C THR A 249 -16.09 8.31 31.14
N THR A 250 -17.40 8.46 31.20
CA THR A 250 -18.35 7.35 31.16
C THR A 250 -18.65 6.98 29.71
N ILE A 251 -18.53 5.69 29.41
CA ILE A 251 -18.96 5.09 28.15
C ILE A 251 -20.19 4.23 28.43
N ILE A 252 -21.10 4.13 27.48
CA ILE A 252 -22.41 3.54 27.72
C ILE A 252 -22.66 2.30 26.85
N SER A 253 -23.38 1.33 27.39
CA SER A 253 -23.92 0.19 26.66
C SER A 253 -25.42 0.15 26.88
N ASP A 254 -26.19 -0.14 25.83
CA ASP A 254 -27.59 -0.44 25.99
C ASP A 254 -27.77 -1.95 26.25
N THR A 255 -28.68 -2.26 27.15
CA THR A 255 -29.01 -3.64 27.52
C THR A 255 -29.96 -4.33 26.54
N ILE A 256 -30.50 -3.59 25.56
CA ILE A 256 -31.54 -4.09 24.66
C ILE A 256 -31.07 -4.12 23.21
N GLN A 257 -30.62 -2.99 22.65
CA GLN A 257 -30.48 -2.83 21.19
C GLN A 257 -29.05 -2.71 20.71
N THR A 258 -28.20 -1.89 21.33
CA THR A 258 -26.85 -1.63 20.79
C THR A 258 -25.79 -1.30 21.85
N GLY A 259 -24.54 -1.11 21.40
CA GLY A 259 -23.45 -0.58 22.21
C GLY A 259 -23.00 0.78 21.69
N GLN A 260 -22.23 1.50 22.49
CA GLN A 260 -21.60 2.73 22.02
C GLN A 260 -20.54 2.41 20.97
N ALA A 261 -20.65 3.03 19.80
CA ALA A 261 -19.68 2.90 18.72
C ALA A 261 -18.51 3.87 18.87
N LEU A 262 -17.40 3.52 18.22
CA LEU A 262 -16.26 4.40 17.91
C LEU A 262 -15.73 5.17 19.12
N VAL A 263 -15.77 4.57 20.31
CA VAL A 263 -15.25 5.14 21.55
C VAL A 263 -13.75 5.36 21.40
N PRO A 264 -13.25 6.61 21.39
CA PRO A 264 -11.81 6.85 21.32
C PRO A 264 -11.18 6.51 22.67
N MET A 265 -10.24 5.56 22.69
CA MET A 265 -9.62 5.07 23.93
C MET A 265 -8.25 5.70 24.17
N VAL A 266 -7.41 5.73 23.13
CA VAL A 266 -6.07 6.32 23.18
C VAL A 266 -5.71 6.90 21.82
N ILE A 267 -5.03 8.05 21.80
CA ILE A 267 -4.49 8.63 20.57
C ILE A 267 -2.97 8.73 20.72
N VAL A 268 -2.26 8.16 19.75
CA VAL A 268 -0.80 8.06 19.79
C VAL A 268 -0.21 8.84 18.62
N ASN A 269 0.73 9.73 18.93
CA ASN A 269 1.52 10.46 17.94
C ASN A 269 2.69 9.63 17.48
N PHE A 270 2.84 9.50 16.16
CA PHE A 270 3.98 8.90 15.48
C PHE A 270 4.68 10.00 14.67
N THR A 271 5.93 10.29 14.99
CA THR A 271 6.72 11.36 14.35
C THR A 271 7.91 10.77 13.63
N ALA A 272 7.99 10.99 12.32
CA ALA A 272 9.14 10.58 11.51
C ALA A 272 10.19 11.71 11.43
N PRO A 273 11.49 11.39 11.34
CA PRO A 273 12.54 12.38 11.17
C PRO A 273 12.42 13.06 9.81
N SER A 274 13.07 14.21 9.66
CA SER A 274 13.06 14.98 8.42
C SER A 274 13.73 14.29 7.24
N ASP A 275 14.55 13.26 7.49
CA ASP A 275 15.37 12.57 6.49
C ASP A 275 14.72 11.31 5.91
N GLY A 276 13.55 10.89 6.41
CA GLY A 276 12.88 9.70 5.88
C GLY A 276 11.46 9.50 6.40
N ALA A 277 10.58 9.03 5.51
CA ALA A 277 9.26 8.55 5.89
C ALA A 277 9.38 7.17 6.58
N VAL A 278 8.47 6.87 7.51
CA VAL A 278 8.43 5.58 8.20
C VAL A 278 7.04 4.95 8.03
N THR A 279 7.00 3.72 7.54
CA THR A 279 5.76 2.94 7.44
C THR A 279 5.61 2.04 8.66
N VAL A 280 4.47 2.13 9.34
CA VAL A 280 4.10 1.26 10.46
C VAL A 280 3.33 0.06 9.89
N THR A 281 3.76 -1.15 10.25
CA THR A 281 3.19 -2.42 9.73
C THR A 281 2.44 -3.19 10.78
N SER A 282 2.74 -2.99 12.07
CA SER A 282 1.97 -3.58 13.15
C SER A 282 1.90 -2.69 14.39
N LEU A 283 0.74 -2.70 15.04
CA LEU A 283 0.51 -2.11 16.35
C LEU A 283 -0.12 -3.16 17.26
N LYS A 284 0.36 -3.27 18.50
CA LYS A 284 -0.22 -4.15 19.52
C LYS A 284 -0.67 -3.35 20.72
N PHE A 285 -1.96 -3.38 21.00
CA PHE A 285 -2.55 -2.74 22.17
C PHE A 285 -2.92 -3.77 23.21
N LYS A 286 -2.78 -3.41 24.49
CA LYS A 286 -3.27 -4.19 25.62
C LYS A 286 -4.42 -3.45 26.27
N ARG A 287 -5.56 -4.13 26.43
CA ARG A 287 -6.69 -3.67 27.23
C ARG A 287 -6.30 -3.68 28.71
N THR A 288 -6.59 -2.58 29.39
CA THR A 288 -6.34 -2.36 30.82
C THR A 288 -7.67 -2.07 31.55
N GLY A 289 -7.61 -2.01 32.89
CA GLY A 289 -8.80 -1.86 33.74
C GLY A 289 -9.47 -3.20 34.05
N ILE A 290 -10.65 -3.13 34.66
CA ILE A 290 -11.48 -4.26 35.08
C ILE A 290 -12.65 -4.40 34.11
N SER A 291 -12.40 -5.14 33.02
CA SER A 291 -13.37 -5.51 31.98
C SER A 291 -12.97 -6.86 31.38
N ALA A 292 -13.81 -7.45 30.52
CA ALA A 292 -13.55 -8.67 29.78
C ALA A 292 -13.27 -8.39 28.29
N ASP A 293 -12.60 -9.31 27.60
CA ASP A 293 -12.37 -9.20 26.14
C ASP A 293 -13.70 -9.19 25.38
N ALA A 294 -14.72 -9.89 25.89
CA ALA A 294 -16.07 -9.93 25.33
C ALA A 294 -16.87 -8.62 25.49
N ASP A 295 -16.39 -7.66 26.29
CA ASP A 295 -17.03 -6.34 26.41
C ASP A 295 -16.74 -5.43 25.21
N VAL A 296 -15.80 -5.81 24.34
CA VAL A 296 -15.45 -5.07 23.12
C VAL A 296 -15.92 -5.85 21.91
N LEU A 297 -16.75 -5.21 21.08
CA LEU A 297 -17.30 -5.81 19.87
C LEU A 297 -16.31 -5.74 18.70
N ASP A 298 -15.73 -4.56 18.47
CA ASP A 298 -14.79 -4.33 17.38
C ASP A 298 -13.76 -3.24 17.75
N LEU A 299 -12.62 -3.24 17.06
CA LEU A 299 -11.56 -2.26 17.25
C LEU A 299 -11.07 -1.72 15.92
N TYR A 300 -10.70 -0.44 15.95
CA TYR A 300 -10.32 0.32 14.78
C TYR A 300 -9.10 1.19 15.01
N LEU A 301 -8.32 1.38 13.95
CA LEU A 301 -7.31 2.43 13.88
C LEU A 301 -7.80 3.55 12.97
N TYR A 302 -7.75 4.78 13.46
CA TYR A 302 -8.19 5.96 12.71
C TYR A 302 -7.09 7.03 12.65
N ASP A 303 -7.00 7.70 11.49
CA ASP A 303 -6.30 8.98 11.31
C ASP A 303 -7.36 10.04 10.94
N GLY A 304 -7.73 10.87 11.91
CA GLY A 304 -8.91 11.74 11.79
C GLY A 304 -10.19 10.92 11.54
N LEU A 305 -10.83 11.16 10.39
CA LEU A 305 -12.02 10.43 9.93
C LEU A 305 -11.70 9.16 9.14
N ASN A 306 -10.44 8.99 8.72
CA ASN A 306 -10.05 7.87 7.86
C ASN A 306 -9.80 6.63 8.71
N ARG A 307 -10.63 5.59 8.50
CA ARG A 307 -10.40 4.25 9.06
C ARG A 307 -9.22 3.61 8.34
N LEU A 308 -8.09 3.43 9.04
CA LEU A 308 -6.88 2.81 8.50
C LEU A 308 -6.93 1.29 8.59
N TYR A 309 -7.58 0.78 9.63
CA TYR A 309 -7.67 -0.65 9.88
C TYR A 309 -8.93 -0.94 10.68
N GLN A 310 -9.54 -2.08 10.38
CA GLN A 310 -10.60 -2.69 11.16
C GLN A 310 -10.18 -4.12 11.50
N GLY A 311 -10.44 -4.51 12.75
CA GLY A 311 -10.27 -5.88 13.19
C GLY A 311 -9.23 -6.04 14.27
N GLY A 312 -9.26 -7.21 14.89
CA GLY A 312 -8.48 -7.53 16.07
C GLY A 312 -9.40 -7.99 17.17
N SER A 313 -9.93 -9.21 17.06
CA SER A 313 -10.56 -9.84 18.22
C SER A 313 -9.56 -9.79 19.38
N LEU A 314 -10.04 -9.34 20.54
CA LEU A 314 -9.22 -9.35 21.73
C LEU A 314 -8.95 -10.79 22.14
N SER A 315 -7.69 -11.08 22.42
CA SER A 315 -7.28 -12.36 22.98
C SER A 315 -6.28 -12.14 24.09
N SER A 316 -6.61 -12.63 25.28
CA SER A 316 -5.79 -12.47 26.48
C SER A 316 -5.46 -10.99 26.76
N ASN A 317 -6.44 -10.11 26.58
CA ASN A 317 -6.35 -8.65 26.67
C ASN A 317 -5.59 -7.94 25.53
N TYR A 318 -5.11 -8.64 24.49
CA TYR A 318 -4.36 -7.99 23.42
C TYR A 318 -5.15 -7.88 22.12
N ALA A 319 -5.12 -6.69 21.51
CA ALA A 319 -5.52 -6.44 20.13
C ALA A 319 -4.26 -6.23 19.29
N THR A 320 -4.14 -6.98 18.19
CA THR A 320 -2.99 -6.87 17.27
C THR A 320 -3.48 -6.48 15.89
N PHE A 321 -3.00 -5.34 15.41
CA PHE A 321 -3.22 -4.84 14.06
C PHE A 321 -1.98 -5.18 13.25
N ASN A 322 -2.14 -5.86 12.11
CA ASN A 322 -1.02 -6.26 11.28
C ASN A 322 -1.39 -6.14 9.80
N ALA A 323 -0.65 -5.29 9.08
CA ALA A 323 -0.69 -5.18 7.64
C ALA A 323 0.77 -5.25 7.14
N PRO A 324 1.22 -6.39 6.60
CA PRO A 324 2.59 -6.53 6.09
C PRO A 324 2.96 -5.48 5.02
N SER A 325 1.97 -5.01 4.25
CA SER A 325 2.12 -3.93 3.27
C SER A 325 2.16 -2.52 3.86
N GLY A 326 1.93 -2.38 5.18
CA GLY A 326 1.80 -1.11 5.88
C GLY A 326 0.37 -0.82 6.31
N ILE A 327 0.19 -0.38 7.56
CA ILE A 327 -1.07 0.17 8.09
C ILE A 327 -1.14 1.66 7.71
N PHE A 328 -0.06 2.39 7.93
CA PHE A 328 0.08 3.80 7.52
C PHE A 328 1.54 4.20 7.38
N THR A 329 1.80 5.27 6.65
CA THR A 329 3.12 5.89 6.50
C THR A 329 3.11 7.28 7.12
N VAL A 330 4.07 7.55 8.01
CA VAL A 330 4.38 8.88 8.51
C VAL A 330 5.36 9.53 7.55
N ALA A 331 4.97 10.61 6.88
CA ALA A 331 5.85 11.31 5.96
C ALA A 331 7.04 11.96 6.69
N ALA A 332 8.17 12.12 6.01
CA ALA A 332 9.38 12.69 6.59
C ALA A 332 9.11 14.06 7.24
N GLY A 333 9.56 14.25 8.46
CA GLY A 333 9.43 15.50 9.23
C GLY A 333 8.01 15.81 9.71
N THR A 334 7.08 14.85 9.63
CA THR A 334 5.68 15.03 10.04
C THR A 334 5.29 14.14 11.21
N THR A 335 4.16 14.46 11.83
CA THR A 335 3.52 13.66 12.87
C THR A 335 2.16 13.19 12.39
N LYS A 336 1.84 11.90 12.57
CA LYS A 336 0.48 11.37 12.45
C LYS A 336 -0.08 11.02 13.82
N SER A 337 -1.33 11.40 14.06
CA SER A 337 -2.07 11.07 15.29
C SER A 337 -3.00 9.90 15.02
N ILE A 338 -2.72 8.73 15.58
CA ILE A 338 -3.51 7.51 15.35
C ILE A 338 -4.35 7.21 16.57
N ALA A 339 -5.67 7.18 16.39
CA ALA A 339 -6.62 6.83 17.43
C ALA A 339 -6.94 5.34 17.40
N LEU A 340 -6.85 4.67 18.54
CA LEU A 340 -7.54 3.41 18.78
C LEU A 340 -8.97 3.72 19.21
N LYS A 341 -9.94 3.27 18.42
CA LYS A 341 -11.37 3.36 18.74
C LYS A 341 -11.95 1.96 18.95
N VAL A 342 -12.94 1.85 19.83
CA VAL A 342 -13.63 0.59 20.10
C VAL A 342 -15.13 0.74 19.98
N ASP A 343 -15.78 -0.32 19.52
CA ASP A 343 -17.21 -0.51 19.67
C ASP A 343 -17.42 -1.33 20.94
N LEU A 344 -18.24 -0.81 21.86
CA LEU A 344 -18.60 -1.53 23.08
C LEU A 344 -19.64 -2.60 22.73
N ASN A 345 -19.54 -3.78 23.34
CA ASN A 345 -20.56 -4.80 23.17
C ASN A 345 -21.87 -4.36 23.85
N GLN A 346 -23.00 -4.77 23.27
CA GLN A 346 -24.31 -4.66 23.92
C GLN A 346 -24.27 -5.39 25.28
N ASN A 347 -25.10 -4.97 26.24
CA ASN A 347 -25.19 -5.61 27.56
C ASN A 347 -23.89 -5.55 28.40
N THR A 348 -22.95 -4.66 28.07
CA THR A 348 -21.79 -4.44 28.92
C THR A 348 -22.25 -3.82 30.24
N SER A 349 -22.04 -4.54 31.34
CA SER A 349 -22.52 -4.12 32.67
C SER A 349 -21.86 -2.83 33.15
N ALA A 350 -22.60 -2.05 33.94
CA ALA A 350 -22.11 -0.84 34.58
C ALA A 350 -21.00 -1.10 35.61
N GLY A 351 -20.14 -0.10 35.84
CA GLY A 351 -19.11 -0.12 36.86
C GLY A 351 -17.79 -0.81 36.47
N LYS A 352 -17.67 -1.28 35.22
CA LYS A 352 -16.40 -1.78 34.68
C LYS A 352 -15.47 -0.61 34.37
N THR A 353 -14.17 -0.88 34.35
CA THR A 353 -13.18 0.08 33.85
C THR A 353 -12.46 -0.49 32.63
N MET A 354 -12.24 0.34 31.62
CA MET A 354 -11.60 -0.07 30.37
C MET A 354 -10.64 1.02 29.89
N GLY A 355 -9.40 0.65 29.64
CA GLY A 355 -8.40 1.48 28.98
C GLY A 355 -7.61 0.66 27.97
N PHE A 356 -6.74 1.34 27.22
CA PHE A 356 -5.83 0.67 26.28
C PHE A 356 -4.46 1.32 26.33
N GLU A 357 -3.43 0.49 26.21
CA GLU A 357 -2.05 0.92 26.10
C GLU A 357 -1.38 0.30 24.88
N LEU A 358 -0.70 1.12 24.08
CA LEU A 358 0.13 0.66 22.97
C LEU A 358 1.39 0.01 23.56
N THR A 359 1.57 -1.28 23.33
CA THR A 359 2.65 -2.09 23.91
C THR A 359 3.76 -2.42 22.91
N GLU A 360 3.43 -2.47 21.61
CA GLU A 360 4.38 -2.81 20.55
C GLU A 360 4.06 -2.04 19.28
N VAL A 361 5.11 -1.59 18.60
CA VAL A 361 5.08 -1.00 17.27
C VAL A 361 6.09 -1.73 16.41
N LYS A 362 5.68 -2.18 15.23
CA LYS A 362 6.58 -2.66 14.19
C LYS A 362 6.48 -1.77 12.96
N THR A 363 7.62 -1.55 12.34
CA THR A 363 7.78 -0.71 11.16
C THR A 363 8.29 -1.54 9.99
N SER A 364 8.00 -1.09 8.77
CA SER A 364 8.64 -1.61 7.57
C SER A 364 10.15 -1.41 7.70
N ASN A 365 10.94 -2.40 7.29
CA ASN A 365 12.39 -2.32 7.44
C ASN A 365 12.78 -1.96 8.87
N SER A 366 12.03 -2.41 9.89
CA SER A 366 12.40 -2.36 11.33
C SER A 366 12.99 -1.03 11.85
N ALA A 367 12.64 0.11 11.23
CA ALA A 367 12.94 1.45 11.70
C ALA A 367 12.78 1.56 13.22
N ALA A 368 13.79 2.12 13.90
CA ALA A 368 13.84 2.14 15.36
C ALA A 368 12.66 2.93 15.93
N VAL A 369 11.97 2.34 16.90
CA VAL A 369 10.85 2.99 17.61
C VAL A 369 11.42 3.70 18.83
N ASN A 370 11.42 5.02 18.79
CA ASN A 370 11.84 5.87 19.90
C ASN A 370 10.63 6.25 20.76
N GLY A 371 10.79 6.29 22.07
CA GLY A 371 9.71 6.57 23.02
C GLY A 371 9.58 5.48 24.07
N THR A 372 8.86 5.77 25.14
CA THR A 372 8.63 4.81 26.22
C THR A 372 7.31 4.10 25.96
N LEU A 373 7.40 2.84 25.54
CA LEU A 373 6.25 1.93 25.58
C LEU A 373 6.16 1.28 26.99
N PRO A 374 4.96 1.04 27.52
CA PRO A 374 3.68 1.25 26.85
C PRO A 374 3.20 2.72 26.87
N VAL A 375 2.44 3.13 25.85
CA VAL A 375 1.76 4.43 25.78
C VAL A 375 0.27 4.25 26.04
N GLY A 376 -0.21 4.65 27.22
CA GLY A 376 -1.56 4.39 27.71
C GLY A 376 -2.51 5.59 27.61
N GLY A 377 -3.77 5.30 27.24
CA GLY A 377 -4.89 6.22 27.43
C GLY A 377 -5.45 6.17 28.85
N ASN A 378 -6.47 7.00 29.12
CA ASN A 378 -7.16 7.03 30.40
C ASN A 378 -8.14 5.83 30.53
N LEU A 379 -8.47 5.47 31.78
CA LEU A 379 -9.54 4.50 32.05
C LEU A 379 -10.90 5.16 31.83
N MET A 380 -11.73 4.54 30.99
CA MET A 380 -13.15 4.83 30.86
C MET A 380 -13.94 3.97 31.84
N THR A 381 -15.09 4.47 32.31
CA THR A 381 -16.01 3.70 33.17
C THR A 381 -17.27 3.35 32.39
N THR A 382 -17.76 2.11 32.49
CA THR A 382 -19.01 1.72 31.81
C THR A 382 -20.24 2.10 32.62
N ALA A 383 -21.30 2.53 31.92
CA ALA A 383 -22.67 2.58 32.44
C ALA A 383 -23.60 1.81 31.51
N SER A 384 -24.70 1.29 32.06
CA SER A 384 -25.74 0.59 31.29
C SER A 384 -27.00 1.45 31.25
N VAL A 385 -27.60 1.56 30.06
CA VAL A 385 -28.85 2.30 29.82
C VAL A 385 -29.86 1.42 29.09
N THR A 386 -31.11 1.86 28.98
CA THR A 386 -32.19 1.10 28.33
C THR A 386 -32.87 1.84 27.18
N ASP A 387 -32.46 3.08 26.94
CA ASP A 387 -33.10 4.02 26.02
C ASP A 387 -32.06 4.77 25.17
N MET A 388 -30.90 4.14 24.92
CA MET A 388 -29.96 4.63 23.92
C MET A 388 -30.60 4.53 22.54
N GLY A 389 -30.48 5.60 21.76
CA GLY A 389 -30.95 5.64 20.39
C GLY A 389 -30.27 4.56 19.54
N TYR A 390 -31.00 4.03 18.58
CA TYR A 390 -30.45 3.08 17.61
C TYR A 390 -31.05 3.33 16.23
N ALA A 391 -30.22 3.11 15.20
CA ALA A 391 -30.61 3.26 13.81
C ALA A 391 -30.92 1.90 13.22
N ASN A 392 -32.13 1.73 12.68
CA ASN A 392 -32.40 0.64 11.74
C ASN A 392 -32.10 1.14 10.33
N THR A 393 -31.16 0.51 9.66
CA THR A 393 -30.92 0.77 8.24
C THR A 393 -31.89 -0.04 7.40
N THR A 394 -32.40 0.57 6.33
CA THR A 394 -33.12 -0.18 5.31
C THR A 394 -32.45 0.09 3.97
N HIS A 395 -31.96 -0.98 3.34
CA HIS A 395 -31.43 -0.91 1.99
C HIS A 395 -32.35 -1.70 1.07
N GLY A 396 -33.05 -0.99 0.18
CA GLY A 396 -33.68 -1.64 -0.96
C GLY A 396 -32.62 -2.01 -1.99
N ASN A 397 -32.87 -3.01 -2.84
CA ASN A 397 -32.06 -3.18 -4.04
C ASN A 397 -32.12 -1.88 -4.85
N VAL A 398 -30.98 -1.20 -5.04
CA VAL A 398 -30.88 -0.03 -5.92
C VAL A 398 -29.83 -0.32 -6.98
N PRO A 399 -30.26 -0.63 -8.23
CA PRO A 399 -31.64 -0.65 -8.69
C PRO A 399 -32.44 -1.86 -8.19
N THR A 400 -33.78 -1.78 -8.19
CA THR A 400 -34.67 -2.88 -7.76
C THR A 400 -34.77 -4.03 -8.78
N SER A 401 -34.22 -3.83 -9.98
CA SER A 401 -34.05 -4.78 -11.08
C SER A 401 -32.84 -4.36 -11.89
N ALA A 402 -32.31 -5.17 -12.80
CA ALA A 402 -31.34 -4.68 -13.76
C ALA A 402 -31.93 -3.46 -14.52
N GLN A 403 -31.16 -2.38 -14.61
CA GLN A 403 -31.58 -1.14 -15.26
C GLN A 403 -30.45 -0.59 -16.12
N THR A 404 -30.82 0.15 -17.16
CA THR A 404 -29.85 0.89 -17.96
C THR A 404 -29.95 2.38 -17.68
N VAL A 405 -28.84 3.07 -17.89
CA VAL A 405 -28.73 4.53 -17.79
C VAL A 405 -28.02 5.03 -19.02
N ASN A 406 -28.45 6.16 -19.57
CA ASN A 406 -27.77 6.75 -20.71
C ASN A 406 -26.56 7.54 -20.25
N PRO A 407 -25.43 7.48 -20.98
CA PRO A 407 -24.39 8.47 -20.78
C PRO A 407 -24.95 9.88 -21.07
N GLY A 408 -24.44 10.87 -20.34
CA GLY A 408 -24.93 12.25 -20.35
C GLY A 408 -26.13 12.50 -19.41
N GLU A 409 -26.69 11.47 -18.78
CA GLU A 409 -27.79 11.63 -17.83
C GLU A 409 -27.33 12.34 -16.56
N LYS A 410 -28.08 13.38 -16.17
CA LYS A 410 -27.74 14.24 -15.02
C LYS A 410 -28.59 13.93 -13.81
N GLU A 411 -28.02 14.11 -12.62
CA GLU A 411 -28.70 13.90 -11.33
C GLU A 411 -29.34 12.49 -11.20
N PHE A 412 -28.73 11.49 -11.83
CA PHE A 412 -29.16 10.09 -11.80
C PHE A 412 -29.06 9.54 -10.38
N GLU A 413 -30.13 8.92 -9.90
CA GLU A 413 -30.22 8.36 -8.55
C GLU A 413 -29.54 6.98 -8.48
N ALA A 414 -28.28 6.98 -8.10
CA ALA A 414 -27.40 5.83 -8.14
C ALA A 414 -27.49 4.92 -6.90
N TYR A 415 -27.98 5.43 -5.77
CA TYR A 415 -28.09 4.65 -4.53
C TYR A 415 -29.11 5.26 -3.56
N LYS A 416 -29.73 4.40 -2.73
CA LYS A 416 -30.57 4.82 -1.60
C LYS A 416 -30.24 4.06 -0.33
N LEU A 417 -30.37 4.77 0.78
CA LEU A 417 -30.27 4.24 2.14
C LEU A 417 -31.37 4.84 3.00
N GLY A 418 -32.22 4.01 3.59
CA GLY A 418 -33.15 4.42 4.64
C GLY A 418 -32.49 4.34 6.00
N ILE A 419 -32.71 5.35 6.84
CA ILE A 419 -32.28 5.38 8.24
C ILE A 419 -33.50 5.72 9.10
N GLN A 420 -33.91 4.78 9.93
CA GLN A 420 -34.95 4.96 10.93
C GLN A 420 -34.33 5.25 12.29
N ALA A 421 -34.65 6.41 12.86
CA ALA A 421 -34.26 6.77 14.23
C ALA A 421 -35.24 6.18 15.23
N ASN A 422 -34.74 5.45 16.23
CA ASN A 422 -35.51 4.89 17.32
C ASN A 422 -34.96 5.37 18.66
N ASP A 423 -35.83 5.43 19.67
CA ASP A 423 -35.59 5.86 21.05
C ASP A 423 -35.09 7.29 21.28
N GLN A 424 -34.23 7.82 20.43
CA GLN A 424 -33.71 9.19 20.50
C GLN A 424 -33.65 9.84 19.12
N ASP A 425 -33.45 11.16 19.12
CA ASP A 425 -33.03 11.87 17.91
C ASP A 425 -31.62 11.41 17.53
N LEU A 426 -31.45 11.07 16.25
CA LEU A 426 -30.17 10.64 15.70
C LEU A 426 -29.58 11.70 14.79
N GLN A 427 -28.25 11.81 14.77
CA GLN A 427 -27.51 12.78 14.00
C GLN A 427 -26.49 12.07 13.11
N LEU A 428 -26.68 12.15 11.79
CA LEU A 428 -25.74 11.63 10.79
C LEU A 428 -24.59 12.62 10.60
N GLU A 429 -23.36 12.15 10.82
CA GLU A 429 -22.14 12.97 10.70
C GLU A 429 -21.23 12.50 9.56
N TYR A 430 -21.30 11.24 9.14
CA TYR A 430 -20.43 10.70 8.09
C TYR A 430 -21.10 9.52 7.37
N LEU A 431 -20.95 9.48 6.05
CA LEU A 431 -21.33 8.35 5.21
C LEU A 431 -20.23 8.07 4.19
N LYS A 432 -19.73 6.84 4.14
CA LYS A 432 -18.86 6.34 3.08
C LYS A 432 -19.53 5.25 2.27
N LEU A 433 -19.34 5.31 0.96
CA LEU A 433 -19.81 4.31 0.01
C LEU A 433 -18.64 3.78 -0.81
N THR A 434 -18.64 2.49 -1.10
CA THR A 434 -17.71 1.87 -2.04
C THR A 434 -18.41 1.70 -3.40
N LEU A 435 -17.78 2.22 -4.46
CA LEU A 435 -18.19 1.98 -5.83
C LEU A 435 -17.78 0.56 -6.24
N LEU A 436 -18.74 -0.22 -6.70
CA LEU A 436 -18.54 -1.59 -7.20
C LEU A 436 -18.93 -1.65 -8.69
N GLY A 437 -18.46 -2.69 -9.38
CA GLY A 437 -18.70 -2.88 -10.81
C GLY A 437 -17.49 -2.51 -11.67
N SER A 438 -17.70 -2.36 -12.98
CA SER A 438 -16.65 -2.10 -13.97
C SER A 438 -16.46 -0.62 -14.34
N VAL A 439 -17.31 0.30 -13.85
CA VAL A 439 -17.12 1.74 -14.07
C VAL A 439 -15.82 2.25 -13.46
N ASN A 440 -15.21 3.21 -14.15
CA ASN A 440 -14.10 3.99 -13.63
C ASN A 440 -14.61 5.08 -12.68
N VAL A 441 -13.70 5.59 -11.84
CA VAL A 441 -14.00 6.62 -10.83
C VAL A 441 -14.45 7.96 -11.43
N ASP A 442 -14.10 8.22 -12.69
CA ASP A 442 -14.43 9.45 -13.42
C ASP A 442 -15.62 9.29 -14.39
N ASP A 443 -16.25 8.10 -14.45
CA ASP A 443 -17.45 7.85 -15.25
C ASP A 443 -18.71 8.48 -14.60
N ILE A 444 -18.72 8.64 -13.27
CA ILE A 444 -19.80 9.26 -12.50
C ILE A 444 -19.24 10.48 -11.77
N GLN A 445 -19.84 11.66 -11.98
CA GLN A 445 -19.33 12.94 -11.44
C GLN A 445 -20.46 13.75 -10.77
N ASN A 446 -20.11 14.89 -10.17
CA ASN A 446 -21.06 15.82 -9.54
C ASN A 446 -21.99 15.16 -8.51
N ILE A 447 -21.44 14.24 -7.71
CA ILE A 447 -22.24 13.38 -6.84
C ILE A 447 -22.69 14.15 -5.58
N LYS A 448 -23.96 14.00 -5.22
CA LYS A 448 -24.62 14.66 -4.10
C LYS A 448 -25.38 13.65 -3.25
N LEU A 449 -25.34 13.87 -1.94
CA LEU A 449 -26.23 13.23 -0.97
C LEU A 449 -27.43 14.14 -0.75
N THR A 450 -28.64 13.62 -0.95
CA THR A 450 -29.88 14.38 -0.83
C THR A 450 -30.89 13.69 0.08
N VAL A 451 -31.74 14.47 0.75
CA VAL A 451 -32.92 13.99 1.46
C VAL A 451 -34.11 14.85 1.05
N SER A 452 -35.19 14.20 0.57
CA SER A 452 -36.39 14.89 0.07
C SER A 452 -36.08 16.00 -0.94
N GLY A 453 -35.09 15.78 -1.81
CA GLY A 453 -34.64 16.74 -2.84
C GLY A 453 -33.70 17.84 -2.34
N THR A 454 -33.47 17.97 -1.03
CA THR A 454 -32.50 18.92 -0.47
C THR A 454 -31.12 18.29 -0.42
N THR A 455 -30.10 18.95 -0.96
CA THR A 455 -28.70 18.51 -0.87
C THR A 455 -28.17 18.71 0.54
N LEU A 456 -27.62 17.64 1.13
CA LEU A 456 -26.94 17.65 2.43
C LEU A 456 -25.43 17.85 2.27
N ALA A 457 -24.83 17.15 1.30
CA ALA A 457 -23.40 17.19 1.03
C ALA A 457 -23.13 16.81 -0.43
N SER A 458 -21.95 17.18 -0.93
CA SER A 458 -21.40 16.71 -2.21
C SER A 458 -20.18 15.84 -1.94
N GLY A 459 -19.88 14.92 -2.86
CA GLY A 459 -18.74 14.02 -2.76
C GLY A 459 -18.17 13.67 -4.12
N THR A 460 -16.95 13.13 -4.11
CA THR A 460 -16.26 12.60 -5.30
C THR A 460 -15.77 11.20 -5.00
N ILE A 461 -15.72 10.36 -6.03
CA ILE A 461 -15.14 9.01 -5.91
C ILE A 461 -13.61 9.13 -6.00
N ASP A 462 -12.91 8.61 -5.01
CA ASP A 462 -11.46 8.65 -4.96
C ASP A 462 -10.81 7.49 -5.73
N ALA A 463 -9.47 7.45 -5.74
CA ALA A 463 -8.71 6.38 -6.40
C ALA A 463 -8.90 4.99 -5.78
N ASN A 464 -9.35 4.91 -4.51
CA ASN A 464 -9.70 3.67 -3.82
C ASN A 464 -11.15 3.25 -4.10
N ARG A 465 -11.87 3.98 -4.96
CA ARG A 465 -13.28 3.78 -5.29
C ARG A 465 -14.20 4.06 -4.11
N GLU A 466 -13.77 4.93 -3.19
CA GLU A 466 -14.56 5.37 -2.05
C GLU A 466 -15.19 6.73 -2.34
N LEU A 467 -16.47 6.87 -2.03
CA LEU A 467 -17.25 8.11 -2.07
C LEU A 467 -17.58 8.50 -0.64
N ILE A 468 -17.04 9.64 -0.19
CA ILE A 468 -17.18 10.11 1.19
C ILE A 468 -18.08 11.35 1.23
N PHE A 469 -19.04 11.33 2.13
CA PHE A 469 -19.81 12.49 2.57
C PHE A 469 -19.46 12.78 4.03
N ASP A 470 -18.70 13.86 4.25
CA ASP A 470 -18.41 14.40 5.56
C ASP A 470 -19.47 15.46 5.91
N LEU A 471 -20.30 15.17 6.91
CA LEU A 471 -21.34 16.06 7.42
C LEU A 471 -20.97 16.62 8.81
N THR A 472 -19.74 16.44 9.30
CA THR A 472 -19.36 16.83 10.67
C THR A 472 -19.55 18.33 10.94
N ALA A 473 -19.39 19.18 9.93
CA ALA A 473 -19.61 20.63 10.04
C ALA A 473 -21.10 21.04 9.99
N SER A 474 -21.96 20.24 9.34
CA SER A 474 -23.39 20.50 9.20
C SER A 474 -24.19 19.19 9.22
N PRO A 475 -24.27 18.53 10.39
CA PRO A 475 -24.79 17.18 10.48
C PRO A 475 -26.31 17.13 10.33
N TYR A 476 -26.82 16.04 9.77
CA TYR A 476 -28.24 15.88 9.48
C TYR A 476 -28.97 15.16 10.62
N VAL A 477 -30.01 15.79 11.18
CA VAL A 477 -30.79 15.25 12.30
C VAL A 477 -32.02 14.50 11.78
N ILE A 478 -32.18 13.27 12.26
CA ILE A 478 -33.35 12.42 12.07
C ILE A 478 -34.07 12.35 13.41
N ALA A 479 -35.25 12.97 13.48
CA ALA A 479 -36.04 12.98 14.71
C ALA A 479 -36.49 11.57 15.10
N LYS A 480 -36.58 11.30 16.40
CA LYS A 480 -37.07 10.03 16.96
C LYS A 480 -38.36 9.58 16.27
N GLY A 481 -38.42 8.30 15.89
CA GLY A 481 -39.58 7.69 15.25
C GLY A 481 -39.71 8.01 13.75
N GLN A 482 -38.82 8.80 13.16
CA GLN A 482 -38.82 9.09 11.72
C GLN A 482 -37.89 8.18 10.93
N ASN A 483 -38.35 7.74 9.75
CA ASN A 483 -37.53 7.16 8.70
C ASN A 483 -37.17 8.25 7.67
N LYS A 484 -35.89 8.33 7.29
CA LYS A 484 -35.44 9.21 6.21
C LYS A 484 -34.70 8.40 5.15
N ILE A 485 -35.06 8.64 3.89
CA ILE A 485 -34.39 8.05 2.74
C ILE A 485 -33.36 9.05 2.23
N LEU A 486 -32.09 8.65 2.32
CA LEU A 486 -30.97 9.31 1.71
C LEU A 486 -30.83 8.81 0.27
N SER A 487 -30.62 9.75 -0.65
CA SER A 487 -30.48 9.49 -2.08
C SER A 487 -29.16 10.05 -2.56
N VAL A 488 -28.35 9.18 -3.17
CA VAL A 488 -27.10 9.55 -3.83
C VAL A 488 -27.38 9.78 -5.30
N ARG A 489 -27.16 11.01 -5.75
CA ARG A 489 -27.42 11.44 -7.11
C ARG A 489 -26.14 11.93 -7.77
N GLY A 490 -25.92 11.61 -9.04
CA GLY A 490 -24.75 12.08 -9.77
C GLY A 490 -24.96 12.05 -11.28
N ASP A 491 -24.06 12.66 -12.01
CA ASP A 491 -24.09 12.68 -13.48
C ASP A 491 -23.34 11.46 -14.02
N VAL A 492 -23.97 10.69 -14.90
CA VAL A 492 -23.34 9.58 -15.61
C VAL A 492 -22.71 10.15 -16.88
N VAL A 493 -21.42 10.47 -16.83
CA VAL A 493 -20.75 11.26 -17.88
C VAL A 493 -20.35 10.40 -19.08
N LYS A 494 -19.86 9.18 -18.81
CA LYS A 494 -19.28 8.26 -19.80
C LYS A 494 -19.27 6.82 -19.25
N GLY A 495 -18.58 5.91 -19.92
CA GLY A 495 -18.39 4.54 -19.44
C GLY A 495 -19.31 3.53 -20.13
N SER A 496 -19.56 3.71 -21.43
CA SER A 496 -20.35 2.81 -22.28
C SER A 496 -20.12 1.35 -21.92
N THR A 497 -21.21 0.58 -21.78
CA THR A 497 -21.25 -0.86 -21.46
C THR A 497 -20.80 -1.25 -20.04
N ARG A 498 -20.27 -0.32 -19.25
CA ARG A 498 -19.82 -0.60 -17.88
C ARG A 498 -20.99 -0.63 -16.91
N ASN A 499 -20.80 -1.33 -15.81
CA ASN A 499 -21.81 -1.50 -14.79
C ASN A 499 -21.37 -0.97 -13.44
N PHE A 500 -22.34 -0.56 -12.62
CA PHE A 500 -22.07 -0.06 -11.29
C PHE A 500 -23.19 -0.29 -10.27
N ARG A 501 -22.77 -0.22 -9.01
CA ARG A 501 -23.60 -0.16 -7.80
C ARG A 501 -22.77 0.43 -6.68
N PHE A 502 -23.41 0.95 -5.64
CA PHE A 502 -22.75 1.41 -4.42
C PHE A 502 -23.04 0.47 -3.26
N SER A 503 -22.20 0.56 -2.22
CA SER A 503 -22.27 -0.27 -1.04
C SER A 503 -21.86 0.51 0.20
N VAL A 504 -22.57 0.32 1.31
CA VAL A 504 -22.02 0.59 2.65
C VAL A 504 -21.38 -0.72 3.12
N GLU A 505 -20.05 -0.84 3.05
CA GLU A 505 -19.38 -2.12 3.29
C GLU A 505 -19.32 -2.48 4.78
N TYR A 506 -19.15 -1.48 5.66
CA TYR A 506 -19.01 -1.68 7.10
C TYR A 506 -19.96 -0.77 7.90
N SER A 507 -20.37 -1.20 9.10
CA SER A 507 -21.20 -0.39 10.00
C SER A 507 -20.55 0.96 10.32
N SER A 508 -19.23 0.98 10.49
CA SER A 508 -18.43 2.19 10.73
C SER A 508 -18.23 3.08 9.49
N ASP A 509 -18.75 2.70 8.32
CA ASP A 509 -18.90 3.61 7.18
C ASP A 509 -20.13 4.53 7.33
N LEU A 510 -20.94 4.33 8.37
CA LEU A 510 -22.11 5.13 8.71
C LEU A 510 -21.98 5.61 10.16
N VAL A 511 -21.58 6.87 10.35
CA VAL A 511 -21.38 7.44 11.70
C VAL A 511 -22.62 8.23 12.11
N ILE A 512 -23.34 7.68 13.09
CA ILE A 512 -24.56 8.24 13.63
C ILE A 512 -24.39 8.46 15.14
N LYS A 513 -24.79 9.64 15.60
CA LYS A 513 -24.74 10.05 16.99
C LYS A 513 -26.13 10.08 17.61
N ASP A 514 -26.26 9.48 18.77
CA ASP A 514 -27.37 9.70 19.69
C ASP A 514 -27.25 11.11 20.29
N LYS A 515 -28.28 11.95 20.09
CA LYS A 515 -28.26 13.34 20.58
C LYS A 515 -28.57 13.50 22.07
N ASN A 516 -29.24 12.54 22.68
CA ASN A 516 -29.59 12.56 24.10
C ASN A 516 -28.36 12.26 24.96
N TYR A 517 -27.63 11.20 24.64
CA TYR A 517 -26.41 10.82 25.36
C TYR A 517 -25.14 11.43 24.79
N GLY A 518 -25.18 11.95 23.56
CA GLY A 518 -24.03 12.56 22.91
C GLY A 518 -22.96 11.56 22.49
N VAL A 519 -23.34 10.30 22.25
CA VAL A 519 -22.42 9.22 21.88
C VAL A 519 -22.73 8.65 20.50
N TYR A 520 -21.74 8.04 19.85
CA TYR A 520 -21.98 7.31 18.61
C TYR A 520 -22.62 5.95 18.88
N ILE A 521 -23.45 5.50 17.95
CA ILE A 521 -24.18 4.23 18.03
C ILE A 521 -23.71 3.29 16.94
N ILE A 522 -23.84 1.99 17.16
CA ILE A 522 -23.62 0.98 16.11
C ILE A 522 -24.93 0.85 15.34
N PRO A 523 -25.00 1.20 14.04
CA PRO A 523 -26.21 1.03 13.24
C PRO A 523 -26.55 -0.46 13.08
N ILE A 524 -27.83 -0.78 13.07
CA ILE A 524 -28.35 -2.14 13.00
C ILE A 524 -29.11 -2.32 11.68
N ASP A 525 -28.89 -3.43 10.97
CA ASP A 525 -29.62 -3.73 9.74
C ASP A 525 -30.98 -4.38 10.04
N VAL A 526 -30.97 -5.49 10.80
CA VAL A 526 -32.17 -6.16 11.35
C VAL A 526 -31.84 -6.85 12.68
N GLY A 527 -32.67 -6.66 13.72
CA GLY A 527 -32.50 -7.33 15.02
C GLY A 527 -31.77 -6.48 16.07
N THR A 528 -30.83 -7.10 16.80
CA THR A 528 -29.98 -6.47 17.83
C THR A 528 -28.54 -6.32 17.33
N ALA A 529 -27.75 -5.37 17.86
CA ALA A 529 -26.39 -5.05 17.38
C ALA A 529 -25.35 -6.19 17.43
N ASP A 530 -25.66 -7.32 18.07
CA ASP A 530 -24.89 -8.58 17.99
C ASP A 530 -25.02 -9.25 16.59
N SER A 531 -25.84 -8.71 15.68
CA SER A 531 -25.91 -9.13 14.29
C SER A 531 -24.68 -8.65 13.51
N THR A 532 -23.90 -9.58 12.95
CA THR A 532 -22.82 -9.28 11.99
C THR A 532 -23.33 -8.35 10.90
N TRP A 533 -22.79 -7.13 10.79
CA TRP A 533 -23.12 -6.18 9.75
C TRP A 533 -23.03 -6.84 8.37
N ALA A 534 -24.13 -6.81 7.62
CA ALA A 534 -24.14 -7.18 6.22
C ALA A 534 -23.93 -5.92 5.38
N ALA A 535 -23.00 -5.98 4.43
CA ALA A 535 -22.77 -4.87 3.51
C ALA A 535 -24.08 -4.50 2.79
N LEU A 536 -24.47 -3.22 2.86
CA LEU A 536 -25.73 -2.72 2.30
C LEU A 536 -25.53 -2.46 0.80
N LYS A 537 -25.69 -3.51 0.00
CA LYS A 537 -25.50 -3.46 -1.45
C LYS A 537 -26.50 -4.33 -2.21
N SER A 538 -26.75 -3.93 -3.45
CA SER A 538 -27.53 -4.71 -4.40
C SER A 538 -26.75 -5.91 -4.95
N SER A 539 -27.44 -6.96 -5.41
CA SER A 539 -26.83 -8.15 -6.05
C SER A 539 -26.13 -7.81 -7.37
N SER A 540 -24.97 -8.45 -7.63
CA SER A 540 -24.12 -8.14 -8.82
C SER A 540 -24.67 -8.71 -10.11
N SER A 541 -25.59 -9.66 -10.03
CA SER A 541 -26.12 -10.37 -11.19
C SER A 541 -27.56 -9.96 -11.52
N THR A 542 -28.32 -9.44 -10.56
CA THR A 542 -29.76 -9.17 -10.73
C THR A 542 -30.16 -7.71 -10.57
N TYR A 543 -29.33 -6.91 -9.88
CA TYR A 543 -29.68 -5.56 -9.42
C TYR A 543 -28.51 -4.61 -9.68
N VAL A 544 -28.23 -4.35 -10.96
CA VAL A 544 -27.09 -3.56 -11.42
C VAL A 544 -27.53 -2.50 -12.42
N TYR A 545 -26.87 -1.34 -12.39
CA TYR A 545 -26.96 -0.35 -13.45
C TYR A 545 -25.94 -0.66 -14.54
N THR A 546 -26.36 -0.67 -15.80
CA THR A 546 -25.47 -0.74 -16.97
C THR A 546 -25.58 0.53 -17.77
N ILE A 547 -24.45 1.16 -18.06
CA ILE A 547 -24.39 2.36 -18.90
C ILE A 547 -24.57 1.90 -20.36
N ASN A 548 -25.56 2.46 -21.05
CA ASN A 548 -25.82 2.16 -22.46
C ASN A 548 -24.62 2.54 -23.34
N GLU A 549 -24.59 2.00 -24.55
CA GLU A 549 -23.61 2.40 -25.56
C GLU A 549 -23.69 3.91 -25.85
N GLY A 550 -22.55 4.51 -26.19
CA GLY A 550 -22.51 5.90 -26.58
C GLY A 550 -23.33 6.15 -27.85
N SER A 551 -23.80 7.38 -28.01
CA SER A 551 -24.55 7.79 -29.19
C SER A 551 -23.89 8.96 -29.91
N LEU A 552 -24.13 9.05 -31.22
CA LEU A 552 -23.75 10.20 -32.02
C LEU A 552 -25.04 10.83 -32.57
N ALA A 553 -25.37 12.02 -32.08
CA ALA A 553 -26.43 12.83 -32.67
C ALA A 553 -25.84 13.73 -33.77
N ILE A 554 -26.48 13.73 -34.94
CA ILE A 554 -26.13 14.61 -36.05
C ILE A 554 -27.34 15.50 -36.32
N SER A 555 -27.17 16.82 -36.30
CA SER A 555 -28.24 17.78 -36.57
C SER A 555 -27.76 18.90 -37.49
N LEU A 556 -28.69 19.52 -38.23
CA LEU A 556 -28.40 20.71 -39.00
C LEU A 556 -28.22 21.90 -38.06
N ASP A 557 -27.11 22.61 -38.18
CA ASP A 557 -26.85 23.83 -37.43
C ASP A 557 -27.79 24.94 -37.90
N THR A 558 -28.30 25.75 -36.97
CA THR A 558 -29.21 26.87 -37.26
C THR A 558 -28.57 27.98 -38.10
N SER A 559 -27.25 28.00 -38.23
CA SER A 559 -26.49 28.88 -39.14
C SER A 559 -26.36 28.34 -40.57
N SER A 560 -26.98 27.20 -40.88
CA SER A 560 -26.97 26.64 -42.23
C SER A 560 -27.71 27.56 -43.21
N PRO A 561 -27.15 27.82 -44.41
CA PRO A 561 -27.82 28.67 -45.40
C PRO A 561 -29.15 28.08 -45.87
N THR A 562 -30.14 28.95 -46.08
CA THR A 562 -31.47 28.60 -46.62
C THR A 562 -31.80 29.31 -47.94
N GLU A 563 -30.83 30.04 -48.48
CA GLU A 563 -30.97 30.86 -49.69
C GLU A 563 -30.89 30.00 -50.97
N ASN A 564 -31.42 30.53 -52.08
CA ASN A 564 -31.31 29.89 -53.39
C ASN A 564 -29.85 29.84 -53.87
N VAL A 565 -29.46 28.72 -54.48
CA VAL A 565 -28.16 28.56 -55.12
C VAL A 565 -28.28 28.83 -56.63
N ALA A 566 -27.46 29.73 -57.15
CA ALA A 566 -27.43 30.03 -58.58
C ALA A 566 -26.88 28.83 -59.38
N SER A 567 -27.49 28.54 -60.53
CA SER A 567 -27.05 27.48 -61.44
C SER A 567 -25.59 27.69 -61.88
N GLY A 568 -24.79 26.62 -61.82
CA GLY A 568 -23.36 26.64 -62.16
C GLY A 568 -22.43 27.29 -61.12
N ALA A 569 -22.96 27.76 -59.99
CA ALA A 569 -22.13 28.29 -58.90
C ALA A 569 -21.23 27.19 -58.31
N THR A 570 -19.98 27.54 -58.04
CA THR A 570 -18.99 26.64 -57.45
C THR A 570 -18.61 27.10 -56.04
N ASN A 571 -18.13 26.17 -55.20
CA ASN A 571 -17.67 26.44 -53.83
C ASN A 571 -18.73 27.09 -52.93
N VAL A 572 -20.00 26.67 -53.07
CA VAL A 572 -21.13 27.17 -52.26
C VAL A 572 -21.24 26.36 -50.97
N LYS A 573 -21.35 27.05 -49.83
CA LYS A 573 -21.66 26.42 -48.55
C LYS A 573 -23.12 25.94 -48.56
N LEU A 574 -23.33 24.61 -48.52
CA LEU A 574 -24.68 24.02 -48.58
C LEU A 574 -25.29 23.76 -47.19
N GLY A 575 -24.48 23.71 -46.14
CA GLY A 575 -24.97 23.47 -44.78
C GLY A 575 -23.85 23.49 -43.75
N THR A 576 -24.25 23.43 -42.48
CA THR A 576 -23.36 23.16 -41.35
C THR A 576 -24.06 22.15 -40.48
N TRP A 577 -23.35 21.11 -40.06
CA TRP A 577 -23.92 20.04 -39.24
C TRP A 577 -23.20 20.01 -37.90
N LYS A 578 -23.96 19.87 -36.82
CA LYS A 578 -23.44 19.59 -35.48
C LYS A 578 -23.38 18.09 -35.26
N PHE A 579 -22.23 17.63 -34.80
CA PHE A 579 -21.98 16.26 -34.38
C PHE A 579 -21.79 16.29 -32.87
N GLU A 580 -22.67 15.62 -32.13
CA GLU A 580 -22.63 15.56 -30.68
C GLU A 580 -22.50 14.10 -30.25
N ALA A 581 -21.28 13.74 -29.87
CA ALA A 581 -20.97 12.44 -29.28
C ALA A 581 -21.32 12.48 -27.79
N THR A 582 -22.08 11.50 -27.31
CA THR A 582 -22.43 11.36 -25.91
C THR A 582 -21.99 9.99 -25.41
N GLY A 583 -21.25 9.98 -24.29
CA GLY A 583 -20.84 8.77 -23.57
C GLY A 583 -19.48 8.20 -23.90
N GLU A 584 -19.00 8.38 -25.12
CA GLU A 584 -17.64 8.03 -25.51
C GLU A 584 -17.16 8.89 -26.68
N ASP A 585 -15.84 8.91 -26.87
CA ASP A 585 -15.24 9.55 -28.02
C ASP A 585 -15.63 8.78 -29.29
N VAL A 586 -16.42 9.41 -30.14
CA VAL A 586 -16.85 8.79 -31.41
C VAL A 586 -15.91 9.19 -32.53
N LYS A 587 -15.31 8.19 -33.20
CA LYS A 587 -14.55 8.39 -34.43
C LYS A 587 -15.43 8.15 -35.66
N VAL A 588 -15.82 9.23 -36.33
CA VAL A 588 -16.45 9.16 -37.66
C VAL A 588 -15.38 8.77 -38.69
N LYS A 589 -15.53 7.59 -39.31
CA LYS A 589 -14.58 7.09 -40.34
C LYS A 589 -15.03 7.41 -41.77
N THR A 590 -16.33 7.45 -41.99
CA THR A 590 -16.96 7.68 -43.28
C THR A 590 -18.17 8.58 -43.05
N LEU A 591 -18.28 9.63 -43.85
CA LEU A 591 -19.46 10.49 -43.89
C LEU A 591 -20.01 10.43 -45.32
N GLU A 592 -21.23 9.94 -45.46
CA GLU A 592 -21.94 9.98 -46.74
C GLU A 592 -22.87 11.18 -46.73
N VAL A 593 -22.73 12.05 -47.72
CA VAL A 593 -23.61 13.21 -47.92
C VAL A 593 -24.46 12.91 -49.14
N ILE A 594 -25.76 12.74 -48.93
CA ILE A 594 -26.74 12.50 -49.99
C ILE A 594 -27.50 13.80 -50.22
N SER A 595 -27.56 14.24 -51.49
CA SER A 595 -28.50 15.28 -51.92
C SER A 595 -29.68 14.59 -52.58
N ASP A 596 -30.89 14.91 -52.12
CA ASP A 596 -32.10 14.51 -52.81
C ASP A 596 -32.51 15.63 -53.78
N ASN A 597 -32.31 15.37 -55.07
CA ASN A 597 -32.68 16.29 -56.16
C ASN A 597 -33.98 15.84 -56.84
N SER A 598 -34.83 15.06 -56.17
CA SER A 598 -36.04 14.44 -56.76
C SER A 598 -37.10 15.44 -57.28
N ALA A 599 -36.92 16.74 -57.07
CA ALA A 599 -37.76 17.79 -57.65
C ALA A 599 -37.25 18.35 -59.00
N ASP A 600 -36.01 18.04 -59.43
CA ASP A 600 -35.45 18.57 -60.68
C ASP A 600 -35.83 17.70 -61.89
N SER A 601 -36.89 18.15 -62.57
CA SER A 601 -37.29 17.65 -63.90
C SER A 601 -36.44 18.25 -65.04
N GLY A 602 -35.19 18.62 -64.77
CA GLY A 602 -34.32 19.37 -65.69
C GLY A 602 -32.85 19.02 -65.56
N GLY A 603 -32.49 17.83 -66.05
CA GLY A 603 -31.14 17.38 -66.42
C GLY A 603 -29.92 18.18 -65.95
N VAL A 604 -29.35 17.78 -64.81
CA VAL A 604 -27.88 17.67 -64.64
C VAL A 604 -27.61 16.49 -63.71
N GLY A 605 -27.23 15.35 -64.28
CA GLY A 605 -26.70 14.20 -63.54
C GLY A 605 -25.32 14.51 -62.98
N GLY A 606 -25.25 15.28 -61.91
CA GLY A 606 -24.02 15.56 -61.18
C GLY A 606 -23.97 14.73 -59.91
N ARG A 607 -23.14 13.67 -59.87
CA ARG A 607 -22.63 13.17 -58.58
C ARG A 607 -21.92 14.36 -57.92
N CYS A 608 -22.49 14.89 -56.84
CA CYS A 608 -21.79 15.84 -56.00
C CYS A 608 -20.69 15.07 -55.27
N GLY A 609 -19.52 14.97 -55.90
CA GLY A 609 -18.31 14.46 -55.27
C GLY A 609 -17.83 15.49 -54.26
N CYS A 610 -18.48 15.58 -53.10
CA CYS A 610 -17.92 16.27 -51.95
C CYS A 610 -16.77 15.42 -51.41
N VAL A 611 -15.55 15.72 -51.86
CA VAL A 611 -14.34 15.32 -51.15
C VAL A 611 -14.28 16.19 -49.91
N CYS A 612 -14.45 15.58 -48.74
CA CYS A 612 -14.17 16.21 -47.45
C CYS A 612 -12.66 16.29 -47.21
#